data_AF-A0A835YC90-F1
#
_entry.id   AF-A0A835YC90-F1
#
_cell.length_a   1.000
_cell.length_b   1.000
_cell.length_c   1.000
_cell.angle_alpha   90.00
_cell.angle_beta   90.00
_cell.angle_gamma   90.00
#
_symmetry.space_group_name_H-M   'P 1'
#
loop_
_entity.id
_entity.type
_entity.pdbx_description
1 polymer ?
#
loop_
_entity_poly.entity_id
_entity_poly.type
_entity_poly.pdbx_seq_one_letter_code
_entity_poly.pdbx_strand_id
1 'polypeptide(L)'
;MELGVPSIAALSDTQKAYKDKLKSKLAKRAAELQSAEEELKARLAKNLELGKKAYECGEYPASVRCLEQAVRDVGEDTVMGGEAQLWLGLAYQACGREKDAISTYKYLEENHPSRKVKKQAYDLRYILEAPRMEISEDERVKIPLIQSDSWRSKERANYTPKYIRPPSNPNAKKNESYWDRVSMDAPDPLALLPDKWYVRVAAVILLIGTTLYLNAVYMASR
;
A
#
# COMPACT_ATOMS: atom_id res chain seq x y z
N MET A 1 -5.20 -46.61 -41.44
CA MET A 1 -6.44 -45.85 -41.20
C MET A 1 -6.04 -44.42 -40.93
N GLU A 2 -6.14 -43.54 -41.93
CA GLU A 2 -5.98 -42.11 -41.67
C GLU A 2 -7.23 -41.63 -40.94
N LEU A 3 -7.09 -41.30 -39.66
CA LEU A 3 -8.18 -40.88 -38.77
C LEU A 3 -8.58 -39.40 -38.99
N GLY A 4 -8.33 -38.84 -40.17
CA GLY A 4 -8.48 -37.42 -40.45
C GLY A 4 -9.05 -37.12 -41.82
N VAL A 5 -9.78 -36.01 -41.90
CA VAL A 5 -10.25 -35.43 -43.16
C VAL A 5 -9.14 -34.52 -43.71
N PRO A 6 -8.80 -34.57 -45.01
CA PRO A 6 -7.65 -33.87 -45.58
C PRO A 6 -7.79 -32.34 -45.59
N SER A 7 -9.00 -31.80 -45.43
CA SER A 7 -9.25 -30.36 -45.38
C SER A 7 -10.40 -30.02 -44.44
N ILE A 8 -10.36 -28.81 -43.86
CA ILE A 8 -11.41 -28.28 -42.98
C ILE A 8 -12.78 -28.21 -43.69
N ALA A 9 -12.78 -28.12 -45.03
CA ALA A 9 -13.98 -28.04 -45.85
C ALA A 9 -14.70 -29.39 -46.01
N ALA A 10 -14.00 -30.51 -45.92
CA ALA A 10 -14.58 -31.85 -46.07
C ALA A 10 -15.13 -32.44 -44.75
N LEU A 11 -15.22 -31.62 -43.70
CA LEU A 11 -15.69 -32.03 -42.38
C LEU A 11 -17.21 -32.29 -42.39
N SER A 12 -17.67 -33.40 -41.82
CA SER A 12 -19.12 -33.69 -41.73
C SER A 12 -19.82 -32.68 -40.81
N ASP A 13 -21.12 -32.45 -41.01
CA ASP A 13 -21.86 -31.45 -40.24
C ASP A 13 -21.89 -31.75 -38.73
N THR A 14 -21.90 -33.04 -38.36
CA THR A 14 -21.74 -33.46 -36.97
C THR A 14 -20.36 -33.11 -36.42
N GLN A 15 -19.29 -33.38 -37.17
CA GLN A 15 -17.91 -33.02 -36.79
C GLN A 15 -17.72 -31.50 -36.67
N LYS A 16 -18.37 -30.68 -37.52
CA LYS A 16 -18.38 -29.21 -37.40
C LYS A 16 -19.00 -28.76 -36.06
N ALA A 17 -20.16 -29.31 -35.70
CA ALA A 17 -20.81 -29.00 -34.43
C ALA A 17 -19.96 -29.42 -33.22
N TYR A 18 -19.26 -30.57 -33.28
CA TYR A 18 -18.31 -30.97 -32.24
C TYR A 18 -17.10 -30.04 -32.15
N LYS A 19 -16.55 -29.61 -33.29
CA LYS A 19 -15.45 -28.63 -33.35
C LYS A 19 -15.83 -27.31 -32.68
N ASP A 20 -17.03 -26.78 -32.95
CA ASP A 20 -17.49 -25.52 -32.35
C ASP A 20 -17.72 -25.67 -30.84
N LYS A 21 -18.25 -26.81 -30.39
CA LYS A 21 -18.34 -27.16 -28.96
C LYS A 21 -16.97 -27.29 -28.30
N LEU A 22 -15.98 -27.86 -28.98
CA LEU A 22 -14.60 -27.95 -28.45
C LEU A 22 -13.96 -26.57 -28.36
N LYS A 23 -14.08 -25.75 -29.41
CA LYS A 23 -13.56 -24.38 -29.42
C LYS A 23 -14.17 -23.54 -28.30
N SER A 24 -15.49 -23.61 -28.11
CA SER A 24 -16.17 -22.89 -27.02
C SER A 24 -15.76 -23.39 -25.63
N LYS A 25 -15.56 -24.70 -25.43
CA LYS A 25 -15.02 -25.25 -24.17
C LYS A 25 -13.59 -24.83 -23.90
N LEU A 26 -12.72 -24.85 -24.91
CA LEU A 26 -11.33 -24.40 -24.80
C LEU A 26 -11.25 -22.91 -24.49
N ALA A 27 -12.08 -22.09 -25.15
CA ALA A 27 -12.15 -20.66 -24.86
C ALA A 27 -12.63 -20.38 -23.41
N LYS A 28 -13.65 -21.11 -22.93
CA LYS A 28 -14.10 -21.00 -21.54
C LYS A 28 -13.02 -21.39 -20.54
N ARG A 29 -12.38 -22.55 -20.74
CA ARG A 29 -11.26 -23.01 -19.89
C ARG A 29 -10.09 -22.02 -19.91
N ALA A 30 -9.75 -21.47 -21.07
CA ALA A 30 -8.70 -20.46 -21.19
C ALA A 30 -9.06 -19.18 -20.42
N ALA A 31 -10.31 -18.71 -20.50
CA ALA A 31 -10.78 -17.56 -19.73
C ALA A 31 -10.80 -17.83 -18.22
N GLU A 32 -11.25 -19.01 -17.79
CA GLU A 32 -11.22 -19.43 -16.39
C GLU A 32 -9.79 -19.48 -15.84
N LEU A 33 -8.85 -20.03 -16.61
CA LEU A 33 -7.43 -20.05 -16.26
C LEU A 33 -6.85 -18.64 -16.18
N GLN A 34 -7.19 -17.76 -17.13
CA GLN A 34 -6.76 -16.36 -17.11
C GLN A 34 -7.26 -15.64 -15.85
N SER A 35 -8.54 -15.75 -15.50
CA SER A 35 -9.08 -15.13 -14.28
C SER A 35 -8.40 -15.67 -13.02
N ALA A 36 -8.13 -16.98 -12.95
CA ALA A 36 -7.47 -17.59 -11.81
C ALA A 36 -6.00 -17.14 -11.69
N GLU A 37 -5.29 -17.00 -12.81
CA GLU A 37 -3.93 -16.46 -12.83
C GLU A 37 -3.87 -15.00 -12.40
N GLU A 38 -4.85 -14.18 -12.81
CA GLU A 38 -4.95 -12.77 -12.41
C GLU A 38 -5.21 -12.63 -10.91
N GLU A 39 -6.13 -13.40 -10.36
CA GLU A 39 -6.41 -13.42 -8.91
C GLU A 39 -5.18 -13.86 -8.11
N LEU A 40 -4.46 -14.87 -8.58
CA LEU A 40 -3.22 -15.32 -7.97
C LEU A 40 -2.16 -14.22 -8.01
N LYS A 41 -1.96 -13.57 -9.17
CA LYS A 41 -1.02 -12.44 -9.31
C LYS A 41 -1.38 -11.28 -8.39
N ALA A 42 -2.67 -10.93 -8.29
CA ALA A 42 -3.13 -9.86 -7.41
C ALA A 42 -2.89 -10.19 -5.93
N ARG A 43 -3.13 -11.45 -5.52
CA ARG A 43 -2.85 -11.92 -4.16
C ARG A 43 -1.37 -11.83 -3.83
N LEU A 44 -0.52 -12.25 -4.76
CA LEU A 44 0.94 -12.22 -4.63
C LEU A 44 1.49 -10.78 -4.62
N ALA A 45 0.94 -9.90 -5.45
CA ALA A 45 1.36 -8.49 -5.53
C ALA A 45 0.95 -7.66 -4.30
N LYS A 46 -0.08 -8.08 -3.55
CA LYS A 46 -0.61 -7.33 -2.40
C LYS A 46 0.47 -6.97 -1.36
N ASN A 47 1.30 -7.93 -0.97
CA ASN A 47 2.36 -7.69 0.04
C ASN A 47 3.47 -6.78 -0.50
N LEU A 48 3.77 -6.89 -1.79
CA LEU A 48 4.74 -6.04 -2.48
C LEU A 48 4.26 -4.59 -2.51
N GLU A 49 3.01 -4.35 -2.90
CA GLU A 49 2.41 -3.01 -2.92
C GLU A 49 2.32 -2.39 -1.53
N LEU A 50 1.93 -3.17 -0.51
CA LEU A 50 1.93 -2.71 0.87
C LEU A 50 3.34 -2.36 1.35
N GLY A 51 4.34 -3.17 1.01
CA GLY A 51 5.74 -2.91 1.34
C GLY A 51 6.27 -1.61 0.72
N LYS A 52 5.97 -1.38 -0.56
CA LYS A 52 6.29 -0.12 -1.27
C LYS A 52 5.62 1.08 -0.61
N LYS A 53 4.32 0.98 -0.31
CA LYS A 53 3.58 2.07 0.32
C LYS A 53 4.12 2.38 1.72
N ALA A 54 4.46 1.38 2.51
CA ALA A 54 5.09 1.57 3.82
C ALA A 54 6.46 2.26 3.70
N TYR A 55 7.24 1.91 2.67
CA TYR A 55 8.52 2.56 2.38
C TYR A 55 8.32 4.06 2.04
N GLU A 56 7.35 4.37 1.17
CA GLU A 56 7.00 5.75 0.80
C GLU A 56 6.52 6.58 2.00
N CYS A 57 5.86 5.95 2.97
CA CYS A 57 5.43 6.61 4.22
C CYS A 57 6.56 6.76 5.26
N GLY A 58 7.76 6.25 4.99
CA GLY A 58 8.90 6.29 5.93
C GLY A 58 8.86 5.21 7.01
N GLU A 59 7.90 4.28 6.96
CA GLU A 59 7.79 3.14 7.88
C GLU A 59 8.69 1.98 7.43
N TYR A 60 10.00 2.22 7.38
CA TYR A 60 10.96 1.27 6.82
C TYR A 60 10.95 -0.12 7.50
N PRO A 61 10.84 -0.25 8.85
CA PRO A 61 10.76 -1.57 9.48
C PRO A 61 9.49 -2.34 9.12
N ALA A 62 8.37 -1.66 8.86
CA ALA A 62 7.14 -2.30 8.41
C ALA A 62 7.27 -2.75 6.96
N SER A 63 7.88 -1.90 6.12
CA SER A 63 8.20 -2.22 4.73
C SER A 63 9.04 -3.50 4.61
N VAL A 64 10.11 -3.63 5.41
CA VAL A 64 10.96 -4.83 5.46
C VAL A 64 10.13 -6.09 5.70
N ARG A 65 9.25 -6.10 6.71
CA ARG A 65 8.42 -7.28 7.03
C ARG A 65 7.49 -7.66 5.88
N CYS A 66 6.84 -6.68 5.26
CA CYS A 66 5.95 -6.91 4.13
C CYS A 66 6.70 -7.44 2.90
N LEU A 67 7.90 -6.91 2.63
CA LEU A 67 8.72 -7.31 1.49
C LEU A 67 9.34 -8.70 1.70
N GLU A 68 9.80 -9.03 2.92
CA GLU A 68 10.27 -10.38 3.25
C GLU A 68 9.14 -11.42 3.05
N GLN A 69 7.90 -11.07 3.45
CA GLN A 69 6.76 -11.94 3.19
C GLN A 69 6.45 -12.06 1.69
N ALA A 70 6.54 -10.96 0.94
CA ALA A 70 6.34 -10.98 -0.52
C ALA A 70 7.37 -11.89 -1.21
N VAL A 71 8.65 -11.84 -0.81
CA VAL A 71 9.69 -12.71 -1.38
C VAL A 71 9.37 -14.19 -1.10
N ARG A 72 8.90 -14.53 0.09
CA ARG A 72 8.48 -15.91 0.43
C ARG A 72 7.27 -16.38 -0.36
N ASP A 73 6.30 -15.50 -0.60
CA ASP A 73 5.04 -15.85 -1.28
C ASP A 73 5.25 -16.03 -2.79
N VAL A 74 6.07 -15.19 -3.42
CA VAL A 74 6.28 -15.17 -4.88
C VAL A 74 7.43 -16.09 -5.31
N GLY A 75 8.43 -16.26 -4.46
CA GLY A 75 9.67 -16.98 -4.78
C GLY A 75 10.73 -16.08 -5.41
N GLU A 76 11.99 -16.35 -5.07
CA GLU A 76 13.15 -15.49 -5.35
C GLU A 76 13.50 -15.35 -6.84
N ASP A 77 13.30 -16.41 -7.63
CA ASP A 77 13.71 -16.45 -9.05
C ASP A 77 12.74 -15.76 -10.00
N THR A 78 11.58 -15.34 -9.49
CA THR A 78 10.53 -14.71 -10.30
C THR A 78 10.82 -13.23 -10.51
N VAL A 79 10.32 -12.64 -11.60
CA VAL A 79 10.50 -11.19 -11.87
C VAL A 79 9.94 -10.33 -10.74
N MET A 80 8.78 -10.71 -10.19
CA MET A 80 8.13 -9.99 -9.08
C MET A 80 8.89 -10.21 -7.77
N GLY A 81 9.46 -11.39 -7.54
CA GLY A 81 10.33 -11.69 -6.40
C GLY A 81 11.62 -10.89 -6.43
N GLY A 82 12.28 -10.81 -7.60
CA GLY A 82 13.45 -9.97 -7.81
C GLY A 82 13.15 -8.49 -7.58
N GLU A 83 11.98 -7.99 -8.03
CA GLU A 83 11.54 -6.63 -7.70
C GLU A 83 11.35 -6.45 -6.18
N ALA A 84 10.70 -7.39 -5.50
CA ALA A 84 10.54 -7.34 -4.05
C ALA A 84 11.88 -7.34 -3.30
N GLN A 85 12.87 -8.13 -3.75
CA GLN A 85 14.22 -8.13 -3.18
C GLN A 85 14.98 -6.82 -3.44
N LEU A 86 14.80 -6.19 -4.61
CA LEU A 86 15.37 -4.86 -4.89
C LEU A 86 14.84 -3.81 -3.91
N TRP A 87 13.52 -3.80 -3.69
CA TRP A 87 12.87 -2.93 -2.70
C TRP A 87 13.28 -3.27 -1.26
N LEU A 88 13.48 -4.56 -0.96
CA LEU A 88 13.95 -5.00 0.35
C LEU A 88 15.34 -4.45 0.66
N GLY A 89 16.25 -4.47 -0.32
CA GLY A 89 17.58 -3.85 -0.18
C GLY A 89 17.50 -2.34 0.11
N LEU A 90 16.59 -1.62 -0.55
CA LEU A 90 16.36 -0.20 -0.27
C LEU A 90 15.82 0.01 1.14
N ALA A 91 14.87 -0.83 1.56
CA ALA A 91 14.33 -0.79 2.92
C ALA A 91 15.39 -1.09 3.98
N TYR A 92 16.31 -2.04 3.73
CA TYR A 92 17.45 -2.30 4.61
C TYR A 92 18.40 -1.10 4.71
N GLN A 93 18.73 -0.46 3.59
CA GLN A 93 19.53 0.76 3.59
C GLN A 93 18.85 1.86 4.44
N ALA A 94 17.55 2.07 4.25
CA ALA A 94 16.78 3.07 5.01
C ALA A 94 16.70 2.76 6.52
N CYS A 95 16.79 1.49 6.91
CA CYS A 95 16.88 1.07 8.31
C CYS A 95 18.31 1.16 8.89
N GLY A 96 19.30 1.63 8.13
CA GLY A 96 20.71 1.66 8.53
C GLY A 96 21.42 0.30 8.45
N ARG A 97 20.78 -0.72 7.86
CA ARG A 97 21.32 -2.08 7.66
C ARG A 97 22.04 -2.17 6.31
N GLU A 98 23.03 -1.32 6.11
CA GLU A 98 23.71 -1.15 4.82
C GLU A 98 24.44 -2.43 4.35
N LYS A 99 25.02 -3.19 5.28
CA LYS A 99 25.68 -4.47 5.00
C LYS A 99 24.72 -5.52 4.41
N ASP A 100 23.49 -5.56 4.93
CA ASP A 100 22.46 -6.50 4.48
C ASP A 100 21.88 -6.08 3.11
N ALA A 101 21.82 -4.78 2.84
CA ALA A 101 21.46 -4.27 1.52
C ALA A 101 22.48 -4.70 0.47
N ILE A 102 23.78 -4.49 0.73
CA ILE A 102 24.86 -4.88 -0.18
C ILE A 102 24.89 -6.39 -0.41
N SER A 103 24.71 -7.21 0.63
CA SER A 103 24.70 -8.67 0.50
C SER A 103 23.51 -9.15 -0.33
N THR A 104 22.35 -8.52 -0.15
CA THR A 104 21.13 -8.80 -0.92
C THR A 104 21.33 -8.47 -2.40
N TYR A 105 21.94 -7.32 -2.74
CA TYR A 105 22.23 -6.97 -4.13
C TYR A 105 23.27 -7.90 -4.78
N LYS A 106 24.33 -8.29 -4.06
CA LYS A 106 25.29 -9.29 -4.55
C LYS A 106 24.61 -10.62 -4.86
N TYR A 107 23.74 -11.09 -3.97
CA TYR A 107 22.99 -12.32 -4.17
C TYR A 107 22.09 -12.26 -5.43
N LEU A 108 21.38 -11.15 -5.63
CA LEU A 108 20.55 -10.91 -6.82
C LEU A 108 21.36 -10.94 -8.13
N GLU A 109 22.54 -10.33 -8.15
CA GLU A 109 23.41 -10.30 -9.33
C GLU A 109 23.88 -11.69 -9.74
N GLU A 110 24.19 -12.56 -8.77
CA GLU A 110 24.70 -13.90 -9.01
C GLU A 110 23.57 -14.85 -9.44
N ASN A 111 22.47 -14.87 -8.69
CA ASN A 111 21.49 -15.96 -8.78
C ASN A 111 20.28 -15.68 -9.68
N HIS A 112 19.83 -14.42 -9.79
CA HIS A 112 18.52 -14.14 -10.37
C HIS A 112 18.46 -14.31 -11.91
N PRO A 113 17.51 -15.05 -12.51
CA PRO A 113 17.53 -15.35 -13.95
C PRO A 113 17.36 -14.12 -14.88
N SER A 114 16.67 -13.06 -14.42
CA SER A 114 16.46 -11.84 -15.21
C SER A 114 17.68 -10.91 -15.24
N ARG A 115 18.24 -10.68 -16.43
CA ARG A 115 19.33 -9.72 -16.65
C ARG A 115 18.98 -8.28 -16.24
N LYS A 116 17.71 -7.87 -16.37
CA LYS A 116 17.27 -6.52 -15.98
C LYS A 116 17.42 -6.31 -14.47
N VAL A 117 16.96 -7.29 -13.69
CA VAL A 117 17.04 -7.28 -12.23
C VAL A 117 18.51 -7.31 -11.78
N LYS A 118 19.34 -8.18 -12.38
CA LYS A 118 20.79 -8.19 -12.11
C LYS A 118 21.44 -6.82 -12.34
N LYS A 119 21.12 -6.16 -13.46
CA LYS A 119 21.65 -4.83 -13.77
C LYS A 119 21.21 -3.79 -12.72
N GLN A 120 19.94 -3.80 -12.34
CA GLN A 120 19.43 -2.90 -11.31
C GLN A 120 20.10 -3.12 -9.95
N ALA A 121 20.32 -4.38 -9.55
CA ALA A 121 21.03 -4.70 -8.32
C ALA A 121 22.50 -4.20 -8.36
N TYR A 122 23.18 -4.40 -9.49
CA TYR A 122 24.53 -3.87 -9.72
C TYR A 122 24.60 -2.35 -9.60
N ASP A 123 23.67 -1.64 -10.26
CA ASP A 123 23.64 -0.17 -10.24
C ASP A 123 23.40 0.34 -8.81
N LEU A 124 22.48 -0.28 -8.06
CA LEU A 124 22.20 0.08 -6.66
C LEU A 124 23.39 -0.22 -5.74
N ARG A 125 24.03 -1.39 -5.89
CA ARG A 125 25.23 -1.73 -5.14
C ARG A 125 26.36 -0.74 -5.42
N TYR A 126 26.56 -0.37 -6.67
CA TYR A 126 27.60 0.57 -7.07
C TYR A 126 27.41 1.94 -6.41
N ILE A 127 26.17 2.41 -6.29
CA ILE A 127 25.83 3.65 -5.57
C ILE A 127 26.15 3.53 -4.08
N LEU A 128 25.83 2.38 -3.47
CA LEU A 128 26.07 2.11 -2.05
C LEU A 128 27.55 1.97 -1.69
N GLU A 129 28.34 1.31 -2.54
CA GLU A 129 29.77 1.09 -2.31
C GLU A 129 30.60 2.35 -2.66
N ALA A 130 30.01 3.34 -3.32
CA ALA A 130 30.71 4.56 -3.70
C ALA A 130 31.26 5.31 -2.47
N PRO A 131 32.55 5.71 -2.48
CA PRO A 131 33.11 6.50 -1.39
C PRO A 131 32.41 7.86 -1.32
N ARG A 132 32.08 8.29 -0.10
CA ARG A 132 31.52 9.63 0.10
C ARG A 132 32.58 10.66 -0.28
N MET A 133 32.23 11.55 -1.19
CA MET A 133 33.08 12.67 -1.55
C MET A 133 33.00 13.72 -0.45
N GLU A 134 34.09 13.92 0.28
CA GLU A 134 34.20 14.99 1.26
C GLU A 134 34.58 16.29 0.54
N ILE A 135 33.70 17.28 0.57
CA ILE A 135 33.99 18.62 0.05
C ILE A 135 34.98 19.30 1.01
N SER A 136 36.12 19.74 0.49
CA SER A 136 37.13 20.46 1.30
C SER A 136 36.58 21.79 1.82
N GLU A 137 37.11 22.30 2.93
CA GLU A 137 36.62 23.58 3.50
C GLU A 137 36.78 24.76 2.55
N ASP A 138 37.78 24.72 1.68
CA ASP A 138 38.08 25.76 0.70
C ASP A 138 37.06 25.76 -0.45
N GLU A 139 36.50 24.60 -0.80
CA GLU A 139 35.41 24.46 -1.77
C GLU A 139 34.03 24.78 -1.18
N ARG A 140 33.90 24.79 0.15
CA ARG A 140 32.63 25.12 0.83
C ARG A 140 32.37 26.62 0.74
N VAL A 141 31.31 26.98 0.03
CA VAL A 141 30.77 28.35 0.06
C VAL A 141 30.21 28.63 1.47
N LYS A 142 30.95 29.41 2.26
CA LYS A 142 30.49 29.88 3.58
C LYS A 142 29.47 30.99 3.37
N ILE A 143 28.18 30.65 3.44
CA ILE A 143 27.10 31.63 3.43
C ILE A 143 27.10 32.33 4.79
N PRO A 144 27.41 33.63 4.87
CA PRO A 144 27.34 34.35 6.14
C PRO A 144 25.91 34.32 6.67
N LEU A 145 25.75 33.99 7.95
CA LEU A 145 24.47 34.13 8.64
C LEU A 145 24.10 35.60 8.63
N ILE A 146 23.04 35.96 7.91
CA ILE A 146 22.52 37.32 7.91
C ILE A 146 21.91 37.57 9.29
N GLN A 147 22.68 38.19 10.19
CA GLN A 147 22.25 38.49 11.56
C GLN A 147 21.20 39.61 11.66
N SER A 148 20.74 40.17 10.54
CA SER A 148 19.71 41.19 10.54
C SER A 148 18.62 40.90 9.51
N ASP A 149 17.37 40.88 9.95
CA ASP A 149 16.17 40.96 9.09
C ASP A 149 16.05 42.29 8.33
N SER A 150 17.16 43.03 8.15
CA SER A 150 17.20 44.32 7.46
C SER A 150 16.75 44.21 6.00
N TRP A 151 17.02 43.07 5.35
CA TRP A 151 16.53 42.72 4.01
C TRP A 151 15.05 42.25 4.00
N ARG A 152 14.52 41.81 5.15
CA ARG A 152 13.15 41.27 5.28
C ARG A 152 12.14 42.35 5.67
N SER A 153 12.58 43.40 6.36
CA SER A 153 11.71 44.38 7.03
C SER A 153 11.32 45.59 6.17
N LYS A 154 12.20 46.12 5.30
CA LYS A 154 11.94 47.40 4.62
C LYS A 154 11.06 47.34 3.37
N GLU A 155 11.02 46.22 2.65
CA GLU A 155 10.29 46.12 1.36
C GLU A 155 9.03 45.25 1.41
N ARG A 156 8.83 44.43 2.46
CA ARG A 156 7.68 43.51 2.56
C ARG A 156 6.49 44.06 3.33
N ALA A 157 6.60 45.23 3.97
CA ALA A 157 5.47 45.85 4.67
C ALA A 157 4.25 46.08 3.76
N ASN A 158 4.48 46.23 2.44
CA ASN A 158 3.42 46.43 1.45
C ASN A 158 3.21 45.23 0.50
N TYR A 159 3.99 44.16 0.64
CA TYR A 159 3.86 42.97 -0.20
C TYR A 159 3.18 41.85 0.59
N THR A 160 1.85 41.84 0.57
CA THR A 160 1.10 40.63 0.84
C THR A 160 1.16 39.79 -0.44
N PRO A 161 1.76 38.57 -0.43
CA PRO A 161 1.68 37.72 -1.59
C PRO A 161 0.20 37.46 -1.87
N LYS A 162 -0.30 37.94 -3.01
CA LYS A 162 -1.57 37.50 -3.56
C LYS A 162 -1.39 36.05 -3.96
N TYR A 163 -1.49 35.14 -2.99
CA TYR A 163 -1.80 33.75 -3.29
C TYR A 163 -3.13 33.82 -4.04
N ILE A 164 -3.07 33.60 -5.35
CA ILE A 164 -4.25 33.25 -6.14
C ILE A 164 -4.65 31.88 -5.59
N ARG A 165 -5.40 31.89 -4.47
CA ARG A 165 -6.12 30.68 -4.08
C ARG A 165 -7.06 30.44 -5.26
N PRO A 166 -7.01 29.28 -5.92
CA PRO A 166 -8.06 28.94 -6.86
C PRO A 166 -9.39 29.12 -6.09
N PRO A 167 -10.41 29.72 -6.71
CA PRO A 167 -11.70 29.89 -6.05
C PRO A 167 -12.10 28.53 -5.49
N SER A 168 -12.41 28.50 -4.20
CA SER A 168 -12.82 27.28 -3.50
C SER A 168 -13.99 26.71 -4.27
N ASN A 169 -13.76 25.65 -5.05
CA ASN A 169 -14.83 24.97 -5.76
C ASN A 169 -15.66 24.24 -4.70
N PRO A 170 -16.92 24.64 -4.45
CA PRO A 170 -17.76 23.99 -3.44
C PRO A 170 -18.03 22.51 -3.75
N ASN A 171 -17.74 22.06 -4.98
CA ASN A 171 -17.88 20.67 -5.43
C ASN A 171 -16.54 19.92 -5.58
N ALA A 172 -15.38 20.51 -5.23
CA ALA A 172 -14.12 19.78 -5.25
C ALA A 172 -14.06 18.81 -4.06
N LYS A 173 -14.00 17.51 -4.35
CA LYS A 173 -13.75 16.49 -3.32
C LYS A 173 -12.41 16.79 -2.66
N LYS A 174 -12.44 17.12 -1.36
CA LYS A 174 -11.24 17.35 -0.57
C LYS A 174 -10.42 16.06 -0.58
N ASN A 175 -9.17 16.11 -1.05
CA ASN A 175 -8.26 14.98 -0.92
C ASN A 175 -7.94 14.85 0.57
N GLU A 176 -8.64 13.96 1.27
CA GLU A 176 -8.42 13.68 2.69
C GLU A 176 -6.98 13.21 2.90
N SER A 177 -6.21 14.01 3.65
CA SER A 177 -4.86 13.63 4.07
C SER A 177 -4.94 12.39 4.96
N TYR A 178 -3.87 11.60 5.04
CA TYR A 178 -3.82 10.44 5.96
C TYR A 178 -4.17 10.83 7.41
N TRP A 179 -3.73 12.03 7.82
CA TRP A 179 -4.03 12.61 9.12
C TRP A 179 -5.50 13.03 9.31
N ASP A 180 -6.28 13.22 8.24
CA ASP A 180 -7.73 13.46 8.32
C ASP A 180 -8.52 12.16 8.53
N ARG A 181 -7.92 11.00 8.21
CA ARG A 181 -8.57 9.66 8.32
C ARG A 181 -8.37 9.02 9.69
N VAL A 182 -7.36 9.47 10.42
CA VAL A 182 -7.06 9.01 11.77
C VAL A 182 -7.81 9.93 12.72
N SER A 183 -8.87 9.42 13.35
CA SER A 183 -9.55 10.14 14.43
C SER A 183 -8.56 10.36 15.57
N MET A 184 -8.10 11.60 15.73
CA MET A 184 -7.30 12.02 16.90
C MET A 184 -8.18 12.28 18.13
N ASP A 185 -9.50 12.17 17.97
CA ASP A 185 -10.44 12.26 19.07
C ASP A 185 -10.29 11.04 19.98
N ALA A 186 -10.23 11.30 21.28
CA ALA A 186 -10.31 10.24 22.28
C ALA A 186 -11.59 9.43 22.02
N PRO A 187 -11.55 8.08 22.10
CA PRO A 187 -12.73 7.27 21.87
C PRO A 187 -13.85 7.75 22.78
N ASP A 188 -14.98 8.15 22.18
CA ASP A 188 -16.13 8.64 22.92
C ASP A 188 -16.46 7.65 24.04
N PRO A 189 -16.54 8.07 25.31
CA PRO A 189 -16.81 7.15 26.43
C PRO A 189 -18.18 6.47 26.31
N LEU A 190 -19.04 6.94 25.41
CA LEU A 190 -20.35 6.38 25.09
C LEU A 190 -20.33 5.39 23.91
N ALA A 191 -19.26 5.32 23.11
CA ALA A 191 -19.15 4.42 21.96
C ALA A 191 -19.03 2.93 22.35
N LEU A 192 -18.74 2.65 23.62
CA LEU A 192 -18.70 1.30 24.19
C LEU A 192 -20.10 0.71 24.47
N LEU A 193 -21.15 1.52 24.46
CA LEU A 193 -22.52 1.04 24.62
C LEU A 193 -23.08 0.61 23.26
N PRO A 194 -23.62 -0.61 23.12
CA PRO A 194 -24.26 -1.02 21.87
C PRO A 194 -25.47 -0.13 21.64
N ASP A 195 -25.41 0.74 20.63
CA ASP A 195 -26.48 1.70 20.32
C ASP A 195 -27.67 1.00 19.66
N LYS A 196 -28.42 0.26 20.47
CA LYS A 196 -29.60 -0.51 20.06
C LYS A 196 -30.80 0.02 20.83
N TRP A 197 -31.86 0.40 20.10
CA TRP A 197 -33.04 1.07 20.64
C TRP A 197 -33.67 0.35 21.85
N TYR A 198 -33.61 -0.99 21.88
CA TYR A 198 -34.15 -1.79 22.98
C TYR A 198 -33.40 -1.62 24.31
N VAL A 199 -32.11 -1.28 24.29
CA VAL A 199 -31.30 -1.05 25.51
C VAL A 199 -31.80 0.21 26.23
N ARG A 200 -32.15 1.25 25.45
CA ARG A 200 -32.74 2.49 25.97
C ARG A 200 -34.11 2.25 26.58
N VAL A 201 -34.94 1.43 25.92
CA VAL A 201 -36.27 1.04 26.45
C VAL A 201 -36.14 0.25 27.75
N ALA A 202 -35.21 -0.71 27.81
CA ALA A 202 -34.96 -1.50 29.02
C ALA A 202 -34.53 -0.64 30.22
N ALA A 203 -33.67 0.37 30.00
CA ALA A 203 -33.25 1.29 31.04
C ALA A 203 -34.41 2.14 31.60
N VAL A 204 -35.32 2.59 30.74
CA VAL A 204 -36.52 3.34 31.16
C VAL A 204 -37.46 2.45 31.97
N ILE A 205 -37.68 1.20 31.56
CA ILE A 205 -38.51 0.25 32.31
C ILE A 205 -37.91 -0.03 33.70
N LEU A 206 -36.59 -0.21 33.78
CA LEU A 206 -35.90 -0.40 35.06
C LEU A 206 -36.08 0.81 35.98
N LEU A 207 -35.91 2.03 35.47
CA LEU A 207 -36.10 3.24 36.26
C LEU A 207 -37.55 3.36 36.77
N ILE A 208 -38.55 3.14 35.92
CA ILE A 208 -39.97 3.17 36.32
C ILE A 208 -40.28 2.07 37.34
N GLY A 209 -39.75 0.87 37.14
CA GLY A 209 -39.89 -0.23 38.09
C GLY A 209 -39.30 0.11 39.46
N THR A 210 -38.10 0.69 39.49
CA THR A 210 -37.45 1.11 40.74
C THR A 210 -38.19 2.23 41.45
N THR A 211 -38.74 3.22 40.72
CA THR A 211 -39.50 4.30 41.35
C THR A 211 -40.81 3.80 41.94
N LEU A 212 -41.52 2.91 41.26
CA LEU A 212 -42.73 2.27 41.80
C LEU A 212 -42.41 1.38 43.01
N TYR A 213 -41.32 0.62 42.96
CA TYR A 213 -40.89 -0.20 44.09
C TYR A 213 -40.54 0.66 45.31
N LEU A 214 -39.73 1.70 45.13
CA LEU A 214 -39.38 2.64 46.21
C LEU A 214 -40.62 3.32 46.78
N ASN A 215 -41.59 3.69 45.94
CA ASN A 215 -42.84 4.29 46.38
C ASN A 215 -43.73 3.28 47.14
N ALA A 216 -43.79 2.03 46.70
CA ALA A 216 -44.52 0.95 47.39
C ALA A 216 -43.87 0.61 48.74
N VAL A 217 -42.54 0.54 48.79
CA VAL A 217 -41.79 0.35 50.05
C VAL A 217 -42.02 1.55 50.98
N TYR A 218 -41.97 2.77 50.48
CA TYR A 218 -42.23 3.98 51.26
C TYR A 218 -43.65 4.01 51.85
N MET A 219 -44.66 3.59 51.08
CA MET A 219 -46.04 3.47 51.58
C MET A 219 -46.24 2.32 52.57
N ALA A 220 -45.48 1.22 52.46
CA ALA A 220 -45.56 0.10 53.40
C ALA A 220 -44.87 0.37 54.75
N SER A 221 -43.98 1.36 54.81
CA SER A 221 -43.27 1.81 56.01
C SER A 221 -43.95 2.97 56.77
N ARG A 222 -45.21 3.28 56.47
CA ARG A 222 -46.02 4.32 57.11
C ARG A 222 -47.26 3.72 57.75
#